data_AF-A0A221VX11-F1
#
_entry.id   AF-A0A221VX11-F1
#
_cell.length_a   1.000
_cell.length_b   1.000
_cell.length_c   1.000
_cell.angle_alpha   90.00
_cell.angle_beta   90.00
_cell.angle_gamma   90.00
#
_symmetry.space_group_name_H-M   'P 1'
#
loop_
_entity.id
_entity.type
_entity.pdbx_description
1 polymer ?
#
loop_
_entity_poly.entity_id
_entity_poly.type
_entity_poly.pdbx_seq_one_letter_code
_entity_poly.pdbx_strand_id
1 'polypeptide(L)'
;MRTSAPGWASLAAETTDSDLTASPALLAEALDFIDSAATRFEHARVLTESYIADHSTEVPSIADIAVGRHDRDGGVELAGCSDIPSDSSPPSGRWDGRTATEYAQTAGEGIGRKAHGSKKIPTREVRTAEEITDIFIALARGGTRLDIPGYKGTMVRLPDGSTVGYRTQSRSSTEPTVDIATALDAFLKIHVNPEKWG
;
A
#
# COMPACT_ATOMS: atom_id res chain seq x y z
N MET A 1 32.05 -6.19 1.75
CA MET A 1 31.81 -4.73 1.71
C MET A 1 31.00 -4.37 2.94
N ARG A 2 31.60 -3.63 3.88
CA ARG A 2 30.94 -3.15 5.11
C ARG A 2 30.31 -1.78 4.78
N THR A 3 29.00 -1.66 4.92
CA THR A 3 28.32 -0.36 4.89
C THR A 3 28.52 0.29 6.25
N SER A 4 29.37 1.32 6.31
CA SER A 4 29.45 2.20 7.46
C SER A 4 28.10 2.89 7.64
N ALA A 5 27.48 2.73 8.80
CA ALA A 5 26.36 3.57 9.21
C ALA A 5 26.89 5.01 9.42
N PRO A 6 26.15 6.06 9.01
CA PRO A 6 26.52 7.43 9.35
C PRO A 6 26.52 7.59 10.88
N GLY A 7 27.52 8.28 11.42
CA GLY A 7 27.74 8.43 12.85
C GLY A 7 26.71 9.36 13.50
N TRP A 8 25.69 8.78 14.14
CA TRP A 8 24.69 9.50 14.93
C TRP A 8 25.22 10.03 16.28
N ALA A 9 26.41 9.59 16.72
CA ALA A 9 26.92 9.92 18.05
C ALA A 9 27.50 11.35 18.19
N SER A 10 27.73 12.07 17.08
CA SER A 10 28.34 13.41 17.15
C SER A 10 27.35 14.57 17.24
N LEU A 11 26.07 14.39 16.90
CA LEU A 11 25.12 15.51 16.84
C LEU A 11 24.49 15.89 18.19
N ALA A 12 24.59 15.05 19.22
CA ALA A 12 23.95 15.29 20.51
C ALA A 12 24.90 15.85 21.60
N ALA A 13 26.19 16.03 21.31
CA ALA A 13 27.20 16.42 22.30
C ALA A 13 27.69 17.88 22.19
N GLU A 14 27.14 18.69 21.28
CA GLU A 14 27.73 19.99 20.90
C GLU A 14 26.74 21.16 21.02
N THR A 15 25.97 21.21 22.12
CA THR A 15 24.91 22.24 22.30
C THR A 15 25.04 23.06 23.59
N THR A 16 26.25 23.49 23.92
CA THR A 16 26.46 24.55 24.93
C THR A 16 27.42 25.65 24.47
N ASP A 17 27.81 25.67 23.19
CA ASP A 17 28.67 26.73 22.66
C ASP A 17 27.84 27.81 21.96
N SER A 18 27.91 29.03 22.49
CA SER A 18 27.13 30.20 22.07
C SER A 18 27.56 30.76 20.71
N ASP A 19 28.70 30.31 20.17
CA ASP A 19 29.29 30.81 18.93
C ASP A 19 28.96 29.96 17.69
N LEU A 20 28.16 28.90 17.82
CA LEU A 20 27.73 28.09 16.69
C LEU A 20 26.46 28.67 16.03
N THR A 21 26.63 29.74 15.25
CA THR A 21 25.65 30.03 14.19
C THR A 21 25.68 28.87 13.21
N ALA A 22 24.66 28.00 13.25
CA ALA A 22 24.49 26.93 12.27
C ALA A 22 24.62 27.52 10.86
N SER A 23 25.53 26.96 10.05
CA SER A 23 25.68 27.44 8.68
C SER A 23 24.36 27.25 7.92
N PRO A 24 24.02 28.13 6.97
CA PRO A 24 22.79 27.98 6.17
C PRO A 24 22.66 26.61 5.50
N ALA A 25 23.79 25.96 5.16
CA ALA A 25 23.80 24.62 4.58
C ALA A 25 23.37 23.53 5.57
N LEU A 26 23.83 23.60 6.82
CA LEU A 26 23.47 22.65 7.86
C LEU A 26 21.98 22.81 8.27
N LEU A 27 21.47 24.04 8.23
CA LEU A 27 20.06 24.31 8.42
C LEU A 27 19.20 23.72 7.29
N ALA A 28 19.63 23.83 6.03
CA ALA A 28 18.91 23.26 4.89
C ALA A 28 18.86 21.72 4.97
N GLU A 29 19.97 21.06 5.30
CA GLU A 29 20.02 19.60 5.47
C GLU A 29 19.12 19.12 6.62
N ALA A 30 19.08 19.86 7.73
CA ALA A 30 18.19 19.57 8.84
C ALA A 30 16.71 19.71 8.45
N LEU A 31 16.36 20.71 7.65
CA LEU A 31 15.00 20.92 7.16
C LEU A 31 14.56 19.81 6.19
N ASP A 32 15.41 19.42 5.24
CA ASP A 32 15.14 18.27 4.34
C ASP A 32 14.95 16.96 5.13
N PHE A 33 15.74 16.77 6.19
CA PHE A 33 15.60 15.61 7.05
C PHE A 33 14.26 15.61 7.82
N ILE A 34 13.87 16.77 8.38
CA ILE A 34 12.58 16.92 9.09
C ILE A 34 11.42 16.65 8.13
N ASP A 35 11.49 17.14 6.89
CA ASP A 35 10.46 16.92 5.88
C ASP A 35 10.36 15.43 5.47
N SER A 36 11.51 14.76 5.31
CA SER A 36 11.56 13.31 5.08
C SER A 36 11.00 12.51 6.26
N ALA A 37 11.28 12.93 7.49
CA ALA A 37 10.75 12.29 8.70
C ALA A 37 9.24 12.49 8.84
N ALA A 38 8.73 13.69 8.56
CA ALA A 38 7.31 14.00 8.55
C ALA A 38 6.57 13.16 7.50
N THR A 39 7.12 13.06 6.29
CA THR A 39 6.57 12.21 5.22
C THR A 39 6.50 10.74 5.64
N ARG A 40 7.56 10.22 6.26
CA ARG A 40 7.58 8.84 6.77
C ARG A 40 6.59 8.61 7.90
N PHE A 41 6.43 9.59 8.80
CA PHE A 41 5.47 9.53 9.89
C PHE A 41 4.03 9.52 9.37
N GLU A 42 3.71 10.40 8.42
CA GLU A 42 2.38 10.46 7.82
C GLU A 42 2.06 9.17 7.06
N HIS A 43 3.01 8.64 6.30
CA HIS A 43 2.88 7.33 5.67
C HIS A 43 2.63 6.20 6.69
N ALA A 44 3.35 6.18 7.81
CA ALA A 44 3.13 5.21 8.87
C ALA A 44 1.75 5.37 9.55
N ARG A 45 1.27 6.61 9.72
CA ARG A 45 -0.07 6.91 10.24
C ARG A 45 -1.15 6.38 9.32
N VAL A 46 -1.08 6.68 8.02
CA VAL A 46 -2.04 6.20 7.01
C VAL A 46 -2.08 4.67 6.96
N LEU A 47 -0.92 4.01 6.99
CA LEU A 47 -0.86 2.54 7.06
C LEU A 47 -1.51 1.98 8.33
N THR A 48 -1.30 2.64 9.47
CA THR A 48 -1.88 2.22 10.76
C THR A 48 -3.40 2.39 10.77
N GLU A 49 -3.90 3.52 10.26
CA GLU A 49 -5.34 3.78 10.18
C GLU A 49 -6.04 2.85 9.19
N SER A 50 -5.41 2.55 8.05
CA SER A 50 -5.91 1.54 7.12
C SER A 50 -5.95 0.15 7.77
N TYR A 51 -4.90 -0.21 8.51
CA TYR A 51 -4.85 -1.49 9.23
C TYR A 51 -5.96 -1.59 10.28
N ILE A 52 -6.17 -0.55 11.08
CA ILE A 52 -7.24 -0.49 12.07
C ILE A 52 -8.61 -0.59 11.39
N ALA A 53 -8.84 0.15 10.30
CA ALA A 53 -10.12 0.11 9.58
C ALA A 53 -10.45 -1.29 9.04
N ASP A 54 -9.45 -1.99 8.49
CA ASP A 54 -9.63 -3.33 7.92
C ASP A 54 -9.79 -4.42 9.00
N HIS A 55 -9.28 -4.21 10.22
CA HIS A 55 -9.28 -5.22 11.30
C HIS A 55 -10.18 -4.86 12.50
N SER A 56 -10.92 -3.74 12.44
CA SER A 56 -11.78 -3.26 13.54
C SER A 56 -12.97 -4.18 13.85
N THR A 57 -13.22 -5.23 13.06
CA THR A 57 -14.28 -6.22 13.29
C THR A 57 -13.80 -7.56 13.87
N GLU A 58 -12.48 -7.78 14.01
CA GLU A 58 -11.94 -9.10 14.43
C GLU A 58 -11.52 -9.19 15.89
N VAL A 59 -11.63 -8.11 16.68
CA VAL A 59 -11.46 -8.21 18.13
C VAL A 59 -12.85 -8.43 18.73
N PRO A 60 -13.25 -9.67 19.08
CA PRO A 60 -14.47 -9.86 19.85
C PRO A 60 -14.37 -8.99 21.09
N SER A 61 -15.43 -8.22 21.36
CA SER A 61 -15.52 -7.44 22.58
C SER A 61 -15.23 -8.37 23.75
N ILE A 62 -14.33 -7.97 24.65
CA ILE A 62 -14.09 -8.71 25.90
C ILE A 62 -15.42 -8.85 26.70
N ALA A 63 -16.41 -8.01 26.41
CA ALA A 63 -17.75 -8.13 26.98
C ALA A 63 -18.55 -9.36 26.48
N ASP A 64 -18.24 -9.93 25.31
CA ASP A 64 -19.00 -11.06 24.72
C ASP A 64 -18.56 -12.43 25.26
N ILE A 65 -17.44 -12.51 26.00
CA ILE A 65 -16.95 -13.76 26.60
C ILE A 65 -17.68 -14.09 27.92
N ALA A 66 -18.49 -13.17 28.46
CA ALA A 66 -19.03 -13.27 29.82
C ALA A 66 -20.52 -13.65 29.95
N VAL A 67 -21.22 -14.07 28.90
CA VAL A 67 -22.64 -14.44 29.02
C VAL A 67 -22.92 -15.88 28.58
N GLY A 68 -22.84 -16.76 29.58
CA GLY A 68 -23.77 -17.87 29.84
C GLY A 68 -24.33 -18.66 28.66
N ARG A 69 -23.77 -19.86 28.46
CA ARG A 69 -24.52 -21.02 27.95
C ARG A 69 -25.74 -21.25 28.86
N HIS A 70 -26.94 -21.12 28.30
CA HIS A 70 -28.11 -21.79 28.83
C HIS A 70 -28.73 -22.65 27.75
N ASP A 71 -28.80 -23.94 28.07
CA ASP A 71 -29.55 -24.97 27.37
C ASP A 71 -30.95 -24.50 27.02
N ARG A 72 -31.39 -24.78 25.79
CA ARG A 72 -32.79 -25.14 25.51
C ARG A 72 -32.91 -25.85 24.17
N ASP A 73 -33.18 -27.14 24.29
CA ASP A 73 -33.95 -27.93 23.35
C ASP A 73 -35.26 -27.21 22.97
N GLY A 74 -35.56 -27.16 21.68
CA GLY A 74 -36.80 -26.60 21.17
C GLY A 74 -36.80 -26.52 19.65
N GLY A 75 -37.18 -27.62 19.00
CA GLY A 75 -37.29 -27.71 17.55
C GLY A 75 -38.29 -26.73 16.96
N VAL A 76 -37.91 -26.13 15.83
CA VAL A 76 -38.84 -25.57 14.86
C VAL A 76 -38.26 -25.81 13.46
N GLU A 77 -38.97 -26.67 12.75
CA GLU A 77 -38.91 -26.88 11.31
C GLU A 77 -39.23 -25.55 10.61
N LEU A 78 -38.26 -24.96 9.91
CA LEU A 78 -38.52 -23.89 8.96
C LEU A 78 -37.89 -24.23 7.62
N ALA A 79 -38.77 -24.70 6.74
CA ALA A 79 -38.53 -24.89 5.33
C ALA A 79 -38.23 -23.54 4.64
N GLY A 80 -37.24 -23.58 3.76
CA GLY A 80 -37.19 -22.75 2.55
C GLY A 80 -36.85 -21.28 2.74
N CYS A 81 -35.56 -20.96 2.71
CA CYS A 81 -35.10 -19.74 2.06
C CYS A 81 -33.90 -20.07 1.18
N SER A 82 -34.12 -19.79 -0.10
CA SER A 82 -33.29 -20.01 -1.26
C SER A 82 -31.82 -19.65 -1.10
N ASP A 83 -30.99 -20.53 -1.64
CA ASP A 83 -29.68 -20.31 -2.24
C ASP A 83 -29.38 -18.84 -2.58
N ILE A 84 -28.77 -18.11 -1.64
CA ILE A 84 -27.89 -17.01 -2.00
C ILE A 84 -26.49 -17.64 -2.00
N PRO A 85 -25.83 -17.81 -3.17
CA PRO A 85 -24.40 -18.04 -3.17
C PRO A 85 -23.75 -16.78 -2.60
N SER A 86 -23.60 -16.77 -1.27
CA SER A 86 -22.71 -15.86 -0.57
C SER A 86 -21.30 -16.26 -0.97
N ASP A 87 -20.83 -15.70 -2.07
CA ASP A 87 -19.41 -15.44 -2.22
C ASP A 87 -19.06 -14.39 -1.16
N SER A 88 -18.87 -14.86 0.07
CA SER A 88 -18.63 -14.07 1.29
C SER A 88 -17.21 -13.52 1.36
N SER A 89 -16.53 -13.46 0.21
CA SER A 89 -15.23 -12.85 0.10
C SER A 89 -15.38 -11.33 0.26
N PRO A 90 -14.56 -10.68 1.11
CA PRO A 90 -14.63 -9.23 1.28
C PRO A 90 -14.46 -8.53 -0.09
N PRO A 91 -15.14 -7.40 -0.33
CA PRO A 91 -15.00 -6.70 -1.60
C PRO A 91 -13.56 -6.25 -1.78
N SER A 92 -13.02 -6.43 -3.00
CA SER A 92 -11.69 -5.94 -3.35
C SER A 92 -11.65 -4.42 -3.34
N GLY A 93 -10.46 -3.88 -3.04
CA GLY A 93 -10.16 -2.46 -3.07
C GLY A 93 -10.46 -1.77 -4.42
N ARG A 94 -10.71 -0.47 -4.36
CA ARG A 94 -10.97 0.39 -5.52
C ARG A 94 -10.18 1.68 -5.43
N TRP A 95 -9.64 2.11 -6.56
CA TRP A 95 -9.05 3.44 -6.75
C TRP A 95 -9.83 4.14 -7.86
N ASP A 96 -10.21 5.40 -7.64
CA ASP A 96 -11.08 6.17 -8.56
C ASP A 96 -12.29 5.38 -9.09
N GLY A 97 -12.94 4.64 -8.19
CA GLY A 97 -14.13 3.83 -8.48
C GLY A 97 -13.89 2.49 -9.17
N ARG A 98 -12.65 2.16 -9.58
CA ARG A 98 -12.34 0.92 -10.33
C ARG A 98 -11.44 -0.05 -9.56
N THR A 99 -11.58 -1.34 -9.85
CA THR A 99 -10.76 -2.42 -9.26
C THR A 99 -9.43 -2.60 -9.99
N ALA A 100 -8.52 -3.37 -9.38
CA ALA A 100 -7.24 -3.70 -10.00
C ALA A 100 -7.44 -4.46 -11.33
N THR A 101 -8.38 -5.39 -11.38
CA THR A 101 -8.72 -6.15 -12.58
C THR A 101 -9.24 -5.26 -13.71
N GLU A 102 -10.15 -4.32 -13.40
CA GLU A 102 -10.66 -3.36 -14.38
C GLU A 102 -9.54 -2.49 -14.98
N TYR A 103 -8.61 -2.02 -14.14
CA TYR A 103 -7.45 -1.28 -14.63
C TYR A 103 -6.53 -2.15 -15.50
N ALA A 104 -6.23 -3.37 -15.10
CA ALA A 104 -5.38 -4.24 -15.91
C ALA A 104 -5.99 -4.54 -17.30
N GLN A 105 -7.30 -4.78 -17.36
CA GLN A 105 -8.03 -5.04 -18.60
C GLN A 105 -8.10 -3.81 -19.53
N THR A 106 -8.19 -2.62 -18.95
CA THR A 106 -8.24 -1.35 -19.70
C THR A 106 -6.86 -0.72 -19.90
N ALA A 107 -5.79 -1.50 -19.68
CA ALA A 107 -4.41 -1.02 -19.79
C ALA A 107 -4.13 0.23 -18.92
N GLY A 108 -4.82 0.37 -17.78
CA GLY A 108 -4.67 1.45 -16.80
C GLY A 108 -5.30 2.77 -17.23
N GLU A 109 -6.35 2.75 -18.06
CA GLU A 109 -7.07 3.97 -18.41
C GLU A 109 -7.65 4.66 -17.16
N GLY A 110 -7.38 5.97 -17.02
CA GLY A 110 -7.71 6.75 -15.82
C GLY A 110 -6.55 6.89 -14.83
N ILE A 111 -5.48 6.10 -14.95
CA ILE A 111 -4.27 6.24 -14.12
C ILE A 111 -3.21 7.03 -14.88
N GLY A 112 -2.90 8.22 -14.38
CA GLY A 112 -1.85 9.08 -14.92
C GLY A 112 -1.90 9.19 -16.44
N ARG A 113 -0.75 9.00 -17.10
CA ARG A 113 -0.65 8.97 -18.56
C ARG A 113 -0.04 7.67 -19.08
N LYS A 114 -0.18 7.42 -20.38
CA LYS A 114 0.50 6.31 -21.06
C LYS A 114 2.01 6.57 -21.11
N ALA A 115 2.81 5.55 -20.84
CA ALA A 115 4.27 5.64 -21.00
C ALA A 115 4.65 5.94 -22.45
N HIS A 116 5.74 6.70 -22.64
CA HIS A 116 6.22 7.07 -23.96
C HIS A 116 6.69 5.83 -24.75
N GLY A 117 6.30 5.78 -26.03
CA GLY A 117 6.64 4.70 -26.96
C GLY A 117 5.77 3.45 -26.81
N SER A 118 6.04 2.43 -27.63
CA SER A 118 5.40 1.12 -27.48
C SER A 118 6.13 0.32 -26.40
N LYS A 119 5.38 -0.22 -25.44
CA LYS A 119 5.88 -1.09 -24.37
C LYS A 119 5.25 -2.46 -24.53
N LYS A 120 6.02 -3.52 -24.23
CA LYS A 120 5.52 -4.90 -24.25
C LYS A 120 4.39 -5.11 -23.23
N ILE A 121 4.46 -4.43 -22.09
CA ILE A 121 3.46 -4.47 -21.03
C ILE A 121 2.80 -3.09 -20.97
N PRO A 122 1.46 -2.99 -20.90
CA PRO A 122 0.76 -1.75 -20.58
C PRO A 122 1.42 -1.05 -19.40
N THR A 123 1.92 0.17 -19.63
CA THR A 123 2.63 0.94 -18.60
C THR A 123 2.00 2.33 -18.49
N ARG A 124 1.63 2.70 -17.27
CA ARG A 124 1.19 4.04 -16.90
C ARG A 124 2.26 4.76 -16.10
N GLU A 125 2.28 6.06 -16.24
CA GLU A 125 3.20 6.95 -15.56
C GLU A 125 2.42 7.94 -14.71
N VAL A 126 2.81 8.06 -13.46
CA VAL A 126 2.29 9.04 -12.51
C VAL A 126 3.36 10.08 -12.17
N ARG A 127 2.95 11.18 -11.53
CA ARG A 127 3.88 12.29 -11.24
C ARG A 127 4.77 11.99 -10.06
N THR A 128 4.21 11.36 -9.03
CA THR A 128 4.86 11.28 -7.72
C THR A 128 4.78 9.88 -7.11
N ALA A 129 5.66 9.62 -6.15
CA ALA A 129 5.70 8.37 -5.41
C ALA A 129 4.49 8.20 -4.47
N GLU A 130 3.95 9.31 -3.98
CA GLU A 130 2.75 9.36 -3.16
C GLU A 130 1.55 8.81 -3.94
N GLU A 131 1.39 9.22 -5.20
CA GLU A 131 0.30 8.71 -6.07
C GLU A 131 0.40 7.20 -6.28
N ILE A 132 1.61 6.64 -6.47
CA ILE A 132 1.81 5.18 -6.53
C ILE A 132 1.37 4.49 -5.23
N THR A 133 1.69 5.11 -4.10
CA THR A 133 1.38 4.58 -2.76
C THR A 133 -0.12 4.58 -2.52
N ASP A 134 -0.81 5.68 -2.86
CA ASP A 134 -2.27 5.80 -2.75
C ASP A 134 -2.99 4.78 -3.63
N ILE A 135 -2.53 4.60 -4.88
CA ILE A 135 -3.04 3.57 -5.78
C ILE A 135 -2.88 2.19 -5.16
N PHE A 136 -1.70 1.87 -4.61
CA PHE A 136 -1.45 0.57 -3.99
C PHE A 136 -2.37 0.33 -2.80
N ILE A 137 -2.43 1.27 -1.84
CA ILE A 137 -3.24 1.13 -0.62
C ILE A 137 -4.70 0.94 -1.01
N ALA A 138 -5.21 1.75 -1.94
CA ALA A 138 -6.60 1.68 -2.36
C ALA A 138 -6.96 0.34 -3.04
N LEU A 139 -6.09 -0.15 -3.94
CA LEU A 139 -6.33 -1.39 -4.69
C LEU A 139 -6.04 -2.66 -3.89
N ALA A 140 -5.13 -2.62 -2.90
CA ALA A 140 -4.74 -3.79 -2.11
C ALA A 140 -5.75 -4.16 -1.01
N ARG A 141 -6.73 -3.29 -0.72
CA ARG A 141 -7.75 -3.53 0.32
C ARG A 141 -8.51 -4.85 0.11
N GLY A 142 -8.77 -5.53 1.22
CA GLY A 142 -9.43 -6.84 1.25
C GLY A 142 -8.58 -7.99 0.72
N GLY A 143 -7.32 -7.74 0.35
CA GLY A 143 -6.42 -8.78 -0.14
C GLY A 143 -5.56 -9.42 0.94
N THR A 144 -5.06 -10.61 0.65
CA THR A 144 -4.14 -11.36 1.51
C THR A 144 -2.69 -11.15 1.06
N ARG A 145 -1.81 -10.79 2.00
CA ARG A 145 -0.38 -10.63 1.72
C ARG A 145 0.25 -11.94 1.25
N LEU A 146 1.03 -11.89 0.18
CA LEU A 146 1.85 -13.00 -0.31
C LEU A 146 3.32 -12.79 0.08
N ASP A 147 3.94 -13.84 0.62
CA ASP A 147 5.38 -13.89 0.82
C ASP A 147 6.05 -14.58 -0.38
N ILE A 148 6.71 -13.78 -1.22
CA ILE A 148 7.38 -14.25 -2.43
C ILE A 148 8.89 -14.06 -2.24
N PRO A 149 9.66 -15.16 -2.13
CA PRO A 149 11.10 -15.07 -1.99
C PRO A 149 11.75 -14.22 -3.08
N GLY A 150 12.52 -13.21 -2.66
CA GLY A 150 13.25 -12.32 -3.57
C GLY A 150 12.43 -11.17 -4.17
N TYR A 151 11.12 -11.07 -3.88
CA TYR A 151 10.34 -9.90 -4.27
C TYR A 151 10.68 -8.70 -3.38
N LYS A 152 11.14 -7.60 -3.97
CA LYS A 152 11.56 -6.39 -3.25
C LYS A 152 10.36 -5.47 -2.97
N GLY A 153 9.47 -5.90 -2.09
CA GLY A 153 8.33 -5.10 -1.67
C GLY A 153 7.20 -5.92 -1.09
N THR A 154 5.97 -5.43 -1.23
CA THR A 154 4.76 -6.08 -0.74
C THR A 154 3.93 -6.56 -1.92
N MET A 155 3.50 -7.81 -1.90
CA MET A 155 2.51 -8.32 -2.86
C MET A 155 1.27 -8.79 -2.12
N VAL A 156 0.12 -8.52 -2.69
CA VAL A 156 -1.19 -8.87 -2.14
C VAL A 156 -1.97 -9.61 -3.21
N ARG A 157 -2.63 -10.72 -2.83
CA ARG A 157 -3.62 -11.43 -3.65
C ARG A 157 -5.01 -10.97 -3.26
N LEU A 158 -5.77 -10.48 -4.23
CA LEU A 158 -7.15 -10.07 -4.04
C LEU A 158 -8.10 -11.29 -4.13
N PRO A 159 -9.32 -11.17 -3.57
CA PRO A 159 -10.37 -12.19 -3.66
C PRO A 159 -10.72 -12.65 -5.08
N ASP A 160 -10.65 -11.75 -6.06
CA ASP A 160 -10.90 -12.08 -7.48
C ASP A 160 -9.73 -12.85 -8.14
N GLY A 161 -8.70 -13.22 -7.37
CA GLY A 161 -7.52 -13.94 -7.81
C GLY A 161 -6.44 -13.05 -8.43
N SER A 162 -6.70 -11.76 -8.63
CA SER A 162 -5.67 -10.83 -9.08
C SER A 162 -4.61 -10.57 -8.00
N THR A 163 -3.48 -10.03 -8.40
CA THR A 163 -2.40 -9.64 -7.51
C THR A 163 -2.01 -8.19 -7.74
N VAL A 164 -1.74 -7.48 -6.65
CA VAL A 164 -1.24 -6.11 -6.64
C VAL A 164 0.09 -6.12 -5.89
N GLY A 165 1.15 -5.74 -6.58
CA GLY A 165 2.51 -5.70 -6.05
C GLY A 165 3.04 -4.28 -5.98
N TYR A 166 3.42 -3.83 -4.79
CA TYR A 166 4.19 -2.61 -4.58
C TYR A 166 5.67 -2.96 -4.47
N ARG A 167 6.48 -2.49 -5.42
CA ARG A 167 7.94 -2.57 -5.35
C ARG A 167 8.49 -1.24 -4.88
N THR A 168 9.38 -1.28 -3.90
CA THR A 168 10.07 -0.08 -3.40
C THR A 168 11.12 0.43 -4.38
N GLN A 169 11.62 -0.45 -5.26
CA GLN A 169 12.64 -0.13 -6.26
C GLN A 169 12.43 -1.00 -7.50
N SER A 170 12.67 -0.44 -8.68
CA SER A 170 12.78 -1.20 -9.92
C SER A 170 14.25 -1.50 -10.25
N ARG A 171 14.51 -2.40 -11.21
CA ARG A 171 15.90 -2.68 -11.66
C ARG A 171 16.61 -1.45 -12.25
N SER A 172 15.84 -0.46 -12.72
CA SER A 172 16.34 0.68 -13.51
C SER A 172 16.03 2.03 -12.87
N SER A 173 15.36 2.06 -11.72
CA SER A 173 14.95 3.28 -11.03
C SER A 173 14.74 2.98 -9.55
N THR A 174 15.15 3.91 -8.70
CA THR A 174 14.91 3.91 -7.25
C THR A 174 13.47 4.23 -6.88
N GLU A 175 12.67 4.67 -7.86
CA GLU A 175 11.26 5.02 -7.66
C GLU A 175 10.37 3.79 -7.43
N PRO A 176 9.29 3.95 -6.63
CA PRO A 176 8.34 2.88 -6.41
C PRO A 176 7.54 2.55 -7.67
N THR A 177 6.98 1.35 -7.69
CA THR A 177 6.19 0.85 -8.82
C THR A 177 5.08 -0.05 -8.30
N VAL A 178 3.90 0.08 -8.90
CA VAL A 178 2.81 -0.88 -8.74
C VAL A 178 2.74 -1.79 -9.97
N ASP A 179 2.70 -3.10 -9.73
CA ASP A 179 2.38 -4.11 -10.73
C ASP A 179 1.02 -4.72 -10.42
N ILE A 180 0.20 -4.91 -11.43
CA ILE A 180 -1.08 -5.61 -11.33
C ILE A 180 -1.06 -6.77 -12.31
N ALA A 181 -1.42 -7.95 -11.83
CA ALA A 181 -1.59 -9.15 -12.64
C ALA A 181 -2.94 -9.80 -12.30
N THR A 182 -3.76 -10.09 -13.31
CA THR A 182 -5.06 -10.73 -13.10
C THR A 182 -4.97 -12.23 -13.28
N ALA A 183 -6.00 -12.96 -12.82
CA ALA A 183 -6.15 -14.39 -13.09
C ALA A 183 -6.36 -14.71 -14.59
N LEU A 184 -6.61 -13.70 -15.42
CA LEU A 184 -6.82 -13.80 -16.88
C LEU A 184 -5.55 -13.40 -17.67
N ASP A 185 -4.38 -13.43 -17.05
CA ASP A 185 -3.09 -13.04 -17.65
C ASP A 185 -3.04 -11.59 -18.19
N ALA A 186 -3.91 -10.69 -17.71
CA ALA A 186 -3.78 -9.27 -17.99
C ALA A 186 -2.76 -8.65 -17.02
N PHE A 187 -1.87 -7.80 -17.55
CA PHE A 187 -0.81 -7.16 -16.77
C PHE A 187 -0.80 -5.64 -16.98
N LEU A 188 -0.57 -4.91 -15.89
CA LEU A 188 -0.39 -3.46 -15.89
C LEU A 188 0.76 -3.09 -14.95
N LYS A 189 1.62 -2.18 -15.42
CA LYS A 189 2.68 -1.57 -14.62
C LYS A 189 2.43 -0.08 -14.46
N ILE A 190 2.65 0.46 -13.27
CA ILE A 190 2.51 1.88 -12.95
C ILE A 190 3.79 2.33 -12.27
N HIS A 191 4.48 3.34 -12.81
CA HIS A 191 5.71 3.89 -12.21
C HIS A 191 5.69 5.40 -12.14
N VAL A 192 6.60 5.97 -11.34
CA VAL A 192 6.85 7.41 -11.28
C VAL A 192 7.72 7.83 -12.47
N ASN A 193 7.35 8.92 -13.14
CA ASN A 193 8.21 9.56 -14.14
C ASN A 193 8.04 11.08 -14.06
N PRO A 194 8.87 11.81 -13.28
CA PRO A 194 8.68 13.24 -13.05
C PRO A 194 9.16 14.08 -14.25
N GLU A 195 10.21 13.64 -14.95
CA GLU A 195 10.97 14.46 -15.90
C GLU A 195 10.25 14.79 -17.22
N LYS A 196 9.07 14.22 -17.46
CA LYS A 196 8.45 14.29 -18.79
C LYS A 196 7.02 14.80 -18.80
N TRP A 197 6.53 15.44 -17.74
CA TRP A 197 5.14 15.94 -17.68
C TRP A 197 4.86 17.25 -18.41
N GLY A 198 5.85 17.81 -19.12
CA GLY A 198 5.74 19.00 -19.97
C GLY A 198 5.26 18.70 -21.39
#